data_AF-A0A9E1XQ54-F1
#
_entry.id   AF-A0A9E1XQ54-F1
#
_cell.length_a   1.000
_cell.length_b   1.000
_cell.length_c   1.000
_cell.angle_alpha   90.00
_cell.angle_beta   90.00
_cell.angle_gamma   90.00
#
_symmetry.space_group_name_H-M   'P 1'
#
loop_
_entity.id
_entity.type
_entity.pdbx_description
1 polymer ?
#
loop_
_entity_poly.entity_id
_entity_poly.type
_entity_poly.pdbx_seq_one_letter_code
_entity_poly.pdbx_strand_id
1 'polypeptide(L)'
;HGDLSAGSGFTAVSRDPDFGYAFLEEFQDRVFFATDICLPTQAGTVLVWLKQFLEEGHAAGRISDTVFAKVTHGNAQRLLGLGD
;
A
#
# COMPACT_ATOMS: atom_id res chain seq x y z
N HIS A 1 5.59 -11.65 4.28
CA HIS A 1 5.80 -10.21 4.36
C HIS A 1 6.24 -9.76 2.98
N GLY A 2 5.63 -8.71 2.44
CA GLY A 2 5.98 -8.17 1.12
C GLY A 2 5.50 -6.74 0.99
N ASP A 3 6.33 -5.88 0.44
CA ASP A 3 5.94 -4.51 0.12
C ASP A 3 5.26 -4.43 -1.24
N LEU A 4 4.42 -3.40 -1.39
CA LEU A 4 3.89 -2.94 -2.65
C LEU A 4 4.68 -1.70 -3.03
N SER A 5 5.53 -1.84 -4.05
CA SER A 5 6.32 -0.77 -4.62
C SER A 5 6.48 -1.00 -6.12
N ALA A 6 7.09 -0.04 -6.81
CA ALA A 6 7.29 -0.07 -8.25
C ALA A 6 5.99 -0.27 -9.05
N GLY A 7 6.14 -0.40 -10.37
CA GLY A 7 5.05 -0.74 -11.31
C GLY A 7 4.28 -2.00 -10.94
N SER A 8 5.01 -3.01 -10.48
CA SER A 8 4.50 -4.35 -10.19
C SER A 8 3.59 -4.38 -8.96
N GLY A 9 3.97 -3.71 -7.86
CA GLY A 9 3.17 -3.64 -6.64
C GLY A 9 1.81 -2.99 -6.88
N PHE A 10 1.80 -1.85 -7.59
CA PHE A 10 0.55 -1.21 -8.01
C PHE A 10 -0.29 -2.14 -8.88
N THR A 11 0.29 -2.69 -9.95
CA THR A 11 -0.44 -3.54 -10.90
C THR A 11 -1.02 -4.79 -10.24
N ALA A 12 -0.32 -5.37 -9.26
CA ALA A 12 -0.76 -6.56 -8.55
C ALA A 12 -2.11 -6.35 -7.84
N VAL A 13 -2.35 -5.16 -7.29
CA VAL A 13 -3.55 -4.83 -6.52
C VAL A 13 -4.58 -4.03 -7.31
N SER A 14 -4.19 -3.27 -8.34
CA SER A 14 -5.11 -2.38 -9.05
C SER A 14 -5.75 -2.98 -10.30
N ARG A 15 -5.19 -4.07 -10.86
CA ARG A 15 -5.72 -4.72 -12.08
C ARG A 15 -7.16 -5.27 -11.93
N ASP A 16 -7.52 -5.63 -10.71
CA ASP A 16 -8.86 -6.02 -10.26
C ASP A 16 -9.05 -5.39 -8.89
N PRO A 17 -9.67 -4.21 -8.79
CA PRO A 17 -9.78 -3.48 -7.54
C PRO A 17 -10.55 -4.23 -6.46
N ASP A 18 -11.61 -4.99 -6.83
CA ASP A 18 -12.40 -5.75 -5.85
C ASP A 18 -11.52 -6.82 -5.19
N PHE A 19 -10.79 -7.58 -6.00
CA PHE A 19 -9.83 -8.55 -5.50
C PHE A 19 -8.69 -7.88 -4.73
N GLY A 20 -8.17 -6.75 -5.22
CA GLY A 20 -7.06 -6.02 -4.63
C GLY A 20 -7.36 -5.53 -3.22
N TYR A 21 -8.52 -4.93 -2.99
CA TYR A 21 -8.91 -4.48 -1.66
C TYR A 21 -9.21 -5.65 -0.72
N ALA A 22 -9.87 -6.71 -1.21
CA ALA A 22 -10.09 -7.92 -0.42
C ALA A 22 -8.76 -8.57 0.01
N PHE A 23 -7.76 -8.60 -0.88
CA PHE A 23 -6.42 -9.08 -0.58
C PHE A 23 -5.75 -8.23 0.50
N LEU A 24 -5.85 -6.89 0.41
CA LEU A 24 -5.29 -6.00 1.44
C LEU A 24 -5.93 -6.23 2.81
N GLU A 25 -7.24 -6.48 2.85
CA GLU A 25 -7.98 -6.81 4.08
C GLU A 25 -7.55 -8.15 4.68
N GLU A 26 -7.45 -9.20 3.87
CA GLU A 26 -7.09 -10.55 4.30
C GLU A 26 -5.63 -10.64 4.79
N PHE A 27 -4.70 -10.00 4.08
CA PHE A 27 -3.25 -10.10 4.34
C PHE A 27 -2.68 -8.87 5.04
N GLN A 28 -3.54 -8.08 5.69
CA GLN A 28 -3.23 -6.77 6.26
C GLN A 28 -1.99 -6.69 7.15
N ASP A 29 -1.61 -7.75 7.86
CA ASP A 29 -0.45 -7.73 8.79
C ASP A 29 0.90 -8.02 8.11
N ARG A 30 0.89 -8.32 6.80
CA ARG A 30 2.05 -8.77 6.03
C ARG A 30 2.37 -7.90 4.82
N VAL A 31 1.56 -6.88 4.54
CA VAL A 31 1.68 -5.99 3.39
C VAL A 31 2.17 -4.61 3.85
N PHE A 32 3.06 -4.00 3.06
CA PHE A 32 3.68 -2.71 3.37
C PHE A 32 3.57 -1.79 2.15
N PHE A 33 3.40 -0.49 2.36
CA PHE A 33 3.62 0.51 1.32
C PHE A 33 5.11 0.79 1.14
N ALA A 34 5.58 0.86 -0.10
CA ALA A 34 6.92 1.30 -0.45
C ALA A 34 6.96 1.97 -1.83
N THR A 35 8.09 2.60 -2.15
CA THR A 35 8.19 3.55 -3.27
C THR A 35 8.99 3.01 -4.45
N ASP A 36 10.05 2.24 -4.18
CA ASP A 36 11.08 1.81 -5.14
C ASP A 36 11.63 2.98 -6.00
N ILE A 37 11.90 4.11 -5.34
CA ILE A 37 12.47 5.31 -5.97
C ILE A 37 13.99 5.29 -5.83
N CYS A 38 14.67 5.33 -6.98
CA CYS A 38 16.13 5.41 -7.07
C CYS A 38 16.61 6.72 -7.72
N LEU A 39 15.71 7.49 -8.33
CA LEU A 39 16.00 8.73 -9.06
C LEU A 39 14.94 9.81 -8.77
N PRO A 40 15.33 11.09 -8.61
CA PRO A 40 14.38 12.19 -8.38
C PRO A 40 13.31 12.34 -9.47
N THR A 41 13.61 11.95 -10.71
CA THR A 41 12.69 12.01 -11.84
C THR A 41 11.48 11.06 -11.69
N GLN A 42 11.53 10.11 -10.75
CA GLN A 42 10.45 9.15 -10.50
C GLN A 42 9.35 9.68 -9.54
N ALA A 43 9.50 10.90 -9.01
CA ALA A 43 8.60 11.47 -8.00
C ALA A 43 7.11 11.58 -8.44
N GLY A 44 6.81 11.58 -9.75
CA GLY A 44 5.45 11.62 -10.30
C GLY A 44 4.94 10.28 -10.85
N THR A 45 5.60 9.16 -10.56
CA THR A 45 5.31 7.86 -11.19
C THR A 45 4.45 6.96 -10.30
N VAL A 46 4.71 5.65 -10.33
CA VAL A 46 3.91 4.62 -9.67
C VAL A 46 3.70 4.81 -8.16
N LEU A 47 4.61 5.52 -7.48
CA LEU A 47 4.37 5.98 -6.11
C LEU A 47 3.02 6.70 -5.98
N VAL A 48 2.77 7.65 -6.89
CA VAL A 48 1.56 8.47 -6.89
C VAL A 48 0.34 7.59 -7.13
N TRP A 49 0.44 6.61 -8.04
CA TRP A 49 -0.67 5.72 -8.37
C TRP A 49 -1.03 4.77 -7.24
N LEU A 50 -0.04 4.14 -6.59
CA LEU A 50 -0.30 3.25 -5.45
C LEU A 50 -0.86 4.03 -4.25
N LYS A 51 -0.31 5.21 -3.97
CA LYS A 51 -0.84 6.10 -2.94
C LYS A 51 -2.30 6.46 -3.22
N GLN A 52 -2.61 6.92 -4.44
CA GLN A 52 -3.96 7.29 -4.84
C GLN A 52 -4.93 6.10 -4.74
N PHE A 53 -4.53 4.92 -5.22
CA PHE A 53 -5.36 3.71 -5.13
C PHE A 53 -5.74 3.32 -3.70
N LEU A 54 -4.78 3.44 -2.76
CA LEU A 54 -5.03 3.19 -1.34
C LEU A 54 -5.94 4.25 -0.72
N GLU A 55 -5.70 5.54 -1.02
CA GLU A 55 -6.51 6.66 -0.53
C GLU A 55 -7.95 6.61 -1.06
N GLU A 56 -8.14 6.32 -2.35
CA GLU A 56 -9.45 6.16 -2.97
C GLU A 56 -10.20 4.95 -2.39
N GLY A 57 -9.50 3.84 -2.19
CA GLY A 57 -10.08 2.64 -1.56
C GLY A 57 -10.53 2.90 -0.12
N HIS A 58 -9.73 3.63 0.64
CA HIS A 58 -10.06 4.04 2.01
C HIS A 58 -11.24 5.02 2.03
N ALA A 59 -11.21 6.07 1.20
CA ALA A 59 -12.28 7.06 1.12
C ALA A 59 -13.62 6.46 0.67
N ALA A 60 -13.58 5.42 -0.19
CA ALA A 60 -14.76 4.69 -0.63
C ALA A 60 -15.23 3.59 0.35
N GLY A 61 -14.55 3.41 1.49
CA GLY A 61 -14.88 2.37 2.48
C GLY A 61 -14.59 0.94 2.01
N ARG A 62 -13.73 0.77 0.98
CA ARG A 62 -13.28 -0.53 0.46
C ARG A 62 -12.09 -1.10 1.23
N ILE A 63 -11.36 -0.23 1.92
CA ILE A 63 -10.33 -0.59 2.91
C ILE A 63 -10.74 0.05 4.23
N SER A 64 -10.71 -0.71 5.32
CA SER A 64 -10.97 -0.24 6.68
C SER A 64 -9.85 0.69 7.19
N ASP A 65 -10.18 1.55 8.16
CA ASP A 65 -9.21 2.44 8.81
C ASP A 65 -8.00 1.66 9.37
N THR A 66 -8.26 0.48 9.94
CA THR A 66 -7.23 -0.39 10.51
C THR A 66 -6.29 -0.90 9.42
N VAL A 67 -6.82 -1.38 8.31
CA VAL A 67 -5.99 -1.93 7.22
C VAL A 67 -5.23 -0.82 6.52
N PHE A 68 -5.86 0.32 6.28
CA PHE A 68 -5.19 1.48 5.70
C PHE A 68 -4.00 1.91 6.58
N ALA A 69 -4.19 2.05 7.89
CA ALA A 69 -3.12 2.41 8.81
C ALA A 69 -2.00 1.35 8.85
N LYS A 70 -2.34 0.05 8.93
CA LYS A 70 -1.36 -1.04 8.92
C LYS A 70 -0.50 -1.05 7.65
N VAL A 71 -1.14 -0.98 6.48
CA VAL A 71 -0.44 -1.06 5.19
C VAL A 71 0.42 0.17 4.95
N THR A 72 -0.10 1.37 5.25
CA THR A 72 0.60 2.63 4.94
C THR A 72 1.74 2.95 5.90
N HIS A 73 1.66 2.56 7.18
CA HIS A 73 2.73 2.83 8.14
C HIS A 73 2.86 1.82 9.28
N GLY A 74 1.75 1.30 9.83
CA GLY A 74 1.76 0.55 11.09
C GLY A 74 2.59 -0.74 11.05
N ASN A 75 2.53 -1.48 9.94
CA ASN A 75 3.36 -2.68 9.77
C ASN A 75 4.84 -2.33 9.69
N ALA A 76 5.21 -1.28 8.94
CA ALA A 76 6.60 -0.86 8.81
C ALA A 76 7.14 -0.38 10.16
N GLN A 77 6.36 0.41 10.91
CA GLN A 77 6.72 0.85 12.26
C GLN A 77 6.98 -0.34 13.19
N ARG A 78 6.07 -1.33 13.21
CA ARG A 78 6.24 -2.54 14.01
C ARG A 78 7.47 -3.36 13.59
N LEU A 79 7.69 -3.53 12.29
CA LEU A 79 8.82 -4.29 11.76
C LEU A 79 10.17 -3.63 12.09
N LEU A 80 10.23 -2.30 12.04
CA LEU A 80 11.44 -1.51 12.26
C LEU A 80 11.66 -1.11 13.73
N GLY A 81 10.73 -1.44 14.63
CA GLY A 81 10.82 -1.07 16.05
C GLY A 81 10.65 0.44 16.29
N LEU A 82 9.78 1.09 15.51
CA LEU A 82 9.49 2.53 15.56
C LEU A 82 8.11 2.87 16.15
N GLY A 83 7.39 1.87 16.66
CA GLY A 83 6.17 2.09 17.44
C GLY A 83 6.51 2.38 18.91
N ASP A 84 5.67 3.16 19.57
CA ASP A 84 5.74 3.40 21.03
C ASP A 84 5.75 2.09 21.84
#